data_AF-A0A7C5ANT5-F1
#
_entry.id   AF-A0A7C5ANT5-F1
#
_cell.length_a   1.000
_cell.length_b   1.000
_cell.length_c   1.000
_cell.angle_alpha   90.00
_cell.angle_beta   90.00
_cell.angle_gamma   90.00
#
_symmetry.space_group_name_H-M   'P 1'
#
loop_
_entity.id
_entity.type
_entity.pdbx_description
1 polymer ?
#
loop_
_entity_poly.entity_id
_entity_poly.type
_entity_poly.pdbx_seq_one_letter_code
_entity_poly.pdbx_strand_id
1 'polypeptide(L)'
;MTEADLDEVLEIERRSFAQPWSARAFRSEISLPYALYLVARPAKGAPPTRTIRLWPPRKGRETTPRPPVVGYAGVQWILDEGHITTLAVHPAYRRRGIGALLLLNLAERARERGVTRLTLEVRVSNQAAQRLYEAFGFRVEGRRLRYYADGEDAWIMWSERLDAPESLARLERLRQKFESRWHAEGTLSGGKARDAYPGTGNLV
;
A
#
# COMPACT_ATOMS: atom_id res chain seq x y z
N MET A 1 -0.96 3.87 -8.76
CA MET A 1 -1.42 5.19 -8.29
C MET A 1 -1.15 6.15 -9.43
N THR A 2 -2.06 7.05 -9.71
CA THR A 2 -1.86 8.12 -10.71
C THR A 2 -2.14 9.48 -10.09
N GLU A 3 -1.86 10.56 -10.83
CA GLU A 3 -2.19 11.91 -10.37
C GLU A 3 -3.70 12.08 -10.07
N ALA A 4 -4.56 11.37 -10.80
CA ALA A 4 -6.01 11.37 -10.60
C ALA A 4 -6.48 10.64 -9.32
N ASP A 5 -5.55 10.05 -8.54
CA ASP A 5 -5.83 9.43 -7.24
C ASP A 5 -5.42 10.35 -6.07
N LEU A 6 -4.66 11.43 -6.32
CA LEU A 6 -3.96 12.17 -5.26
C LEU A 6 -4.89 12.86 -4.27
N ASP A 7 -6.02 13.40 -4.71
CA ASP A 7 -6.95 14.06 -3.78
C ASP A 7 -7.46 13.09 -2.71
N GLU A 8 -7.79 11.85 -3.10
CA GLU A 8 -8.24 10.79 -2.20
C GLU A 8 -7.10 10.25 -1.33
N VAL A 9 -5.89 10.09 -1.90
CA VAL A 9 -4.69 9.67 -1.17
C VAL A 9 -4.31 10.69 -0.10
N LEU A 10 -4.31 11.98 -0.44
CA LEU A 10 -3.99 13.07 0.48
C LEU A 10 -5.03 13.19 1.61
N GLU A 11 -6.28 12.81 1.37
CA GLU A 11 -7.27 12.69 2.45
C GLU A 11 -6.87 11.59 3.44
N ILE A 12 -6.52 10.39 2.95
CA ILE A 12 -6.09 9.29 3.81
C ILE A 12 -4.81 9.65 4.57
N GLU A 13 -3.84 10.29 3.90
CA GLU A 13 -2.57 10.75 4.46
C GLU A 13 -2.81 11.67 5.67
N ARG A 14 -3.62 12.72 5.51
CA ARG A 14 -3.97 13.66 6.61
C ARG A 14 -4.69 13.00 7.78
N ARG A 15 -5.45 11.94 7.52
CA ARG A 15 -6.17 11.17 8.56
C ARG A 15 -5.28 10.12 9.23
N SER A 16 -4.14 9.78 8.65
CA SER A 16 -3.30 8.66 9.09
C SER A 16 -2.00 9.10 9.75
N PHE A 17 -1.47 10.26 9.38
CA PHE A 17 -0.17 10.72 9.84
C PHE A 17 -0.25 12.12 10.45
N ALA A 18 0.47 12.32 11.56
CA ALA A 18 0.63 13.64 12.18
C ALA A 18 1.39 14.62 11.28
N GLN A 19 2.28 14.09 10.43
CA GLN A 19 3.10 14.85 9.49
C GLN A 19 2.84 14.31 8.07
N PRO A 20 1.74 14.71 7.43
CA PRO A 20 1.35 14.18 6.14
C PRO A 20 2.27 14.68 5.03
N TRP A 21 2.54 13.81 4.05
CA TRP A 21 3.19 14.20 2.81
C TRP A 21 2.38 15.23 2.03
N SER A 22 3.11 16.14 1.35
CA SER A 22 2.48 17.13 0.47
C SER A 22 2.08 16.52 -0.88
N ALA A 23 1.16 17.16 -1.59
CA ALA A 23 0.79 16.77 -2.95
C ALA A 23 2.01 16.79 -3.89
N ARG A 24 2.93 17.75 -3.69
CA ARG A 24 4.17 17.86 -4.46
C ARG A 24 5.09 16.66 -4.21
N ALA A 25 5.22 16.21 -2.96
CA ALA A 25 6.02 15.03 -2.61
C ALA A 25 5.49 13.81 -3.36
N PHE A 26 4.19 13.53 -3.27
CA PHE A 26 3.58 12.41 -4.02
C PHE A 26 3.78 12.53 -5.54
N ARG A 27 3.58 13.71 -6.15
CA ARG A 27 3.80 13.88 -7.59
C ARG A 27 5.24 13.57 -8.00
N SER A 28 6.20 14.01 -7.22
CA SER A 28 7.62 13.71 -7.45
C SER A 28 7.84 12.21 -7.42
N GLU A 29 7.33 11.55 -6.38
CA GLU A 29 7.51 10.13 -6.10
C GLU A 29 6.91 9.21 -7.15
N ILE A 30 5.65 9.43 -7.54
CA ILE A 30 4.97 8.57 -8.53
C ILE A 30 5.57 8.68 -9.94
N SER A 31 6.39 9.70 -10.19
CA SER A 31 7.08 9.92 -11.47
C SER A 31 8.45 9.20 -11.55
N LEU A 32 8.96 8.68 -10.43
CA LEU A 32 10.28 8.05 -10.40
C LEU A 32 10.23 6.67 -11.08
N PRO A 33 11.17 6.35 -12.00
CA PRO A 33 11.19 5.06 -12.69
C PRO A 33 11.53 3.88 -11.76
N TYR A 34 12.11 4.18 -10.60
CA TYR A 34 12.49 3.22 -9.57
C TYR A 34 11.52 3.19 -8.38
N ALA A 35 10.29 3.68 -8.57
CA ALA A 35 9.25 3.64 -7.55
C ALA A 35 7.98 2.95 -8.05
N LEU A 36 7.22 2.39 -7.11
CA LEU A 36 5.89 1.85 -7.34
C LEU A 36 4.95 2.31 -6.23
N TYR A 37 3.86 2.93 -6.65
CA TYR A 37 2.80 3.37 -5.77
C TYR A 37 1.49 2.69 -6.13
N LEU A 38 0.90 2.00 -5.16
CA LEU A 38 -0.34 1.25 -5.28
C LEU A 38 -1.48 1.97 -4.56
N VAL A 39 -2.69 1.74 -5.02
CA VAL A 39 -3.94 2.20 -4.40
C VAL A 39 -4.90 1.03 -4.30
N ALA A 40 -5.54 0.88 -3.15
CA ALA A 40 -6.58 -0.10 -2.91
C ALA A 40 -7.95 0.55 -3.12
N ARG A 41 -8.82 -0.14 -3.86
CA ARG A 41 -10.20 0.26 -4.12
C ARG A 41 -11.15 -0.91 -3.85
N PRO A 42 -12.35 -0.67 -3.30
CA PRO A 42 -13.37 -1.70 -3.23
C PRO A 42 -13.77 -2.17 -4.64
N ALA A 43 -14.16 -3.44 -4.78
CA ALA A 43 -14.76 -3.94 -6.01
C ALA A 43 -16.08 -3.19 -6.31
N LYS A 44 -16.44 -3.04 -7.58
CA LYS A 44 -17.73 -2.44 -7.99
C LYS A 44 -18.88 -3.18 -7.29
N GLY A 45 -19.67 -2.47 -6.48
CA GLY A 45 -20.78 -3.02 -5.69
C GLY A 45 -20.63 -2.86 -4.18
N ALA A 46 -19.46 -2.48 -3.66
CA ALA A 46 -19.32 -2.11 -2.25
C ALA A 46 -20.03 -0.77 -1.97
N PRO A 47 -20.87 -0.65 -0.92
CA PRO A 47 -21.64 0.56 -0.68
C PRO A 47 -20.70 1.76 -0.47
N PRO A 48 -20.93 2.90 -1.15
CA PRO A 48 -20.11 4.08 -0.93
C PRO A 48 -20.18 4.46 0.53
N THR A 49 -19.02 4.69 1.16
CA THR A 49 -18.99 5.27 2.51
C THR A 49 -19.70 6.61 2.43
N ARG A 50 -20.76 6.72 3.22
CA ARG A 50 -21.70 7.83 3.24
C ARG A 50 -20.95 9.15 3.47
N THR A 51 -20.58 9.82 2.38
CA THR A 51 -20.11 11.21 2.41
C THR A 51 -21.33 12.06 2.12
N ILE A 52 -21.86 12.73 3.14
CA ILE A 52 -22.89 13.76 2.97
C ILE A 52 -22.23 14.90 2.19
N ARG A 53 -22.54 15.06 0.90
CA ARG A 53 -22.18 16.25 0.12
C ARG A 53 -23.31 17.27 0.22
N LEU A 54 -23.08 18.35 0.97
CA LEU A 54 -23.95 19.54 1.06
C LEU A 54 -23.69 20.51 -0.12
N TRP A 55 -23.85 20.08 -1.38
CA TRP A 55 -23.92 21.01 -2.54
C TRP A 55 -24.37 20.27 -3.82
N PRO A 56 -25.23 20.82 -4.69
CA PRO A 56 -25.63 20.14 -5.92
C PRO A 56 -24.53 20.23 -6.99
N PRO A 57 -24.19 19.13 -7.70
CA PRO A 57 -23.26 19.21 -8.83
C PRO A 57 -23.97 19.80 -10.06
N ARG A 58 -23.25 20.65 -10.79
CA ARG A 58 -23.63 21.11 -12.14
C ARG A 58 -23.72 19.91 -13.09
N LYS A 59 -24.73 19.89 -13.97
CA LYS A 59 -24.92 18.89 -15.02
C LYS A 59 -23.64 18.74 -15.87
N GLY A 60 -22.96 17.61 -15.72
CA GLY A 60 -21.80 17.21 -16.52
C GLY A 60 -21.77 15.69 -16.59
N ARG A 61 -21.57 15.18 -17.82
CA ARG A 61 -21.39 13.78 -18.26
C ARG A 61 -21.31 12.74 -17.12
N GLU A 62 -22.30 11.84 -17.06
CA GLU A 62 -22.29 10.65 -16.19
C GLU A 62 -21.12 9.73 -16.55
N THR A 63 -19.99 9.98 -15.91
CA THR A 63 -18.96 8.95 -15.72
C THR A 63 -19.40 8.16 -14.51
N THR A 64 -19.56 6.84 -14.64
CA THR A 64 -19.78 6.00 -13.46
C THR A 64 -18.62 6.27 -12.49
N PRO A 65 -18.87 6.74 -11.26
CA PRO A 65 -17.79 7.13 -10.37
C PRO A 65 -16.91 5.91 -10.09
N ARG A 66 -15.59 6.07 -10.27
CA ARG A 66 -14.62 5.05 -9.86
C ARG A 66 -14.82 4.79 -8.35
N PRO A 67 -14.72 3.54 -7.86
CA PRO A 67 -14.75 3.27 -6.43
C PRO A 67 -13.67 4.08 -5.70
N PRO A 68 -13.93 4.54 -4.47
CA PRO A 68 -13.01 5.42 -3.77
C PRO A 68 -11.71 4.70 -3.39
N VAL A 69 -10.61 5.44 -3.30
CA VAL A 69 -9.37 4.94 -2.68
C VAL A 69 -9.62 4.72 -1.20
N VAL A 70 -9.27 3.53 -0.72
CA VAL A 70 -9.42 3.14 0.70
C VAL A 70 -8.09 2.84 1.38
N GLY A 71 -7.01 2.79 0.62
CA GLY A 71 -5.64 2.69 1.10
C GLY A 71 -4.64 2.86 -0.03
N TYR A 72 -3.38 3.06 0.31
CA TYR A 72 -2.28 3.16 -0.63
C TYR A 72 -0.99 2.71 0.03
N ALA A 73 0.00 2.38 -0.80
CA ALA A 73 1.34 2.10 -0.36
C ALA A 73 2.36 2.47 -1.44
N GLY A 74 3.57 2.79 -1.03
CA GLY A 74 4.67 3.19 -1.89
C GLY A 74 5.95 2.43 -1.54
N VAL A 75 6.73 2.11 -2.56
CA VAL A 75 8.07 1.56 -2.42
C VAL A 75 8.97 2.23 -3.46
N GLN A 76 10.19 2.55 -3.05
CA GLN A 76 11.30 2.86 -3.94
C GLN A 76 12.29 1.70 -3.89
N TRP A 77 13.07 1.48 -4.94
CA TRP A 77 14.14 0.49 -4.89
C TRP A 77 15.42 1.03 -5.52
N ILE A 78 16.54 0.58 -4.99
CA ILE A 78 17.88 0.83 -5.49
C ILE A 78 18.58 -0.52 -5.52
N LEU A 79 19.07 -0.91 -6.70
CA LEU A 79 19.69 -2.22 -6.90
C LEU A 79 18.77 -3.35 -6.40
N ASP A 80 19.21 -4.12 -5.41
CA ASP A 80 18.51 -5.26 -4.85
C ASP A 80 17.78 -4.95 -3.54
N GLU A 81 17.63 -3.67 -3.17
CA GLU A 81 16.95 -3.24 -1.94
C GLU A 81 15.72 -2.39 -2.25
N GLY A 82 14.62 -2.64 -1.55
CA GLY A 82 13.40 -1.84 -1.63
C GLY A 82 13.08 -1.14 -0.31
N HIS A 83 12.85 0.16 -0.35
CA HIS A 83 12.44 0.98 0.77
C HIS A 83 10.94 1.29 0.70
N ILE A 84 10.16 0.80 1.66
CA ILE A 84 8.73 1.12 1.75
C ILE A 84 8.61 2.54 2.30
N THR A 85 8.23 3.48 1.44
CA THR A 85 8.17 4.90 1.77
C THR A 85 6.91 5.30 2.51
N THR A 86 5.79 4.64 2.22
CA THR A 86 4.50 4.95 2.83
C THR A 86 3.54 3.78 2.73
N LEU A 87 2.67 3.64 3.73
CA LEU A 87 1.58 2.68 3.73
C LEU A 87 0.48 3.17 4.66
N ALA A 88 -0.71 3.42 4.12
CA ALA A 88 -1.85 3.82 4.93
C ALA A 88 -3.16 3.24 4.41
N VAL A 89 -4.09 3.08 5.34
CA VAL A 89 -5.47 2.65 5.08
C VAL A 89 -6.40 3.65 5.74
N HIS A 90 -7.42 4.08 5.01
CA HIS A 90 -8.44 4.99 5.51
C HIS A 90 -9.02 4.45 6.83
N PRO A 91 -9.17 5.26 7.90
CA PRO A 91 -9.59 4.79 9.21
C PRO A 91 -10.83 3.89 9.21
N ALA A 92 -11.87 4.25 8.44
CA ALA A 92 -13.11 3.47 8.31
C ALA A 92 -12.95 2.07 7.69
N TYR A 93 -11.81 1.81 7.05
CA TYR A 93 -11.49 0.58 6.32
C TYR A 93 -10.34 -0.22 6.95
N ARG A 94 -9.79 0.24 8.08
CA ARG A 94 -8.73 -0.47 8.80
C ARG A 94 -9.24 -1.81 9.35
N ARG A 95 -8.29 -2.69 9.69
CA ARG A 95 -8.54 -4.04 10.25
C ARG A 95 -9.30 -5.00 9.32
N ARG A 96 -9.42 -4.66 8.04
CA ARG A 96 -10.01 -5.53 6.99
C ARG A 96 -8.98 -6.25 6.12
N GLY A 97 -7.69 -6.20 6.49
CA GLY A 97 -6.62 -6.84 5.72
C GLY A 97 -6.04 -5.98 4.58
N ILE A 98 -6.57 -4.79 4.32
CA ILE A 98 -6.15 -3.93 3.19
C ILE A 98 -4.66 -3.57 3.24
N GLY A 99 -4.14 -3.20 4.42
CA GLY A 99 -2.71 -2.87 4.57
C GLY A 99 -1.80 -4.05 4.26
N ALA A 100 -2.23 -5.26 4.64
CA ALA A 100 -1.51 -6.49 4.32
C ALA A 100 -1.60 -6.84 2.84
N LEU A 101 -2.75 -6.62 2.19
CA LEU A 101 -2.89 -6.80 0.74
C LEU A 101 -1.95 -5.86 -0.03
N LEU A 102 -1.88 -4.60 0.37
CA LEU A 102 -0.96 -3.62 -0.22
C LEU A 102 0.50 -4.05 -0.03
N LEU A 103 0.89 -4.43 1.18
CA LEU A 103 2.26 -4.89 1.49
C LEU A 103 2.63 -6.16 0.72
N LEU A 104 1.71 -7.12 0.58
CA LEU A 104 1.90 -8.33 -0.23
C LEU A 104 2.19 -7.97 -1.69
N ASN A 105 1.40 -7.07 -2.27
CA ASN A 105 1.63 -6.66 -3.66
C ASN A 105 2.95 -5.89 -3.84
N LEU A 106 3.37 -5.09 -2.86
CA LEU A 106 4.69 -4.45 -2.90
C LEU A 106 5.81 -5.50 -2.84
N ALA A 107 5.73 -6.48 -1.94
CA ALA A 107 6.73 -7.53 -1.80
C ALA A 107 6.84 -8.42 -3.04
N GLU A 108 5.71 -8.82 -3.64
CA GLU A 108 5.73 -9.59 -4.89
C GLU A 108 6.39 -8.81 -6.03
N ARG A 109 6.09 -7.52 -6.16
CA ARG A 109 6.58 -6.67 -7.27
C ARG A 109 8.05 -6.31 -7.08
N ALA A 110 8.47 -6.13 -5.84
CA ALA A 110 9.89 -5.99 -5.51
C ALA A 110 10.64 -7.28 -5.91
N ARG A 111 10.13 -8.45 -5.53
CA ARG A 111 10.76 -9.74 -5.87
C ARG A 111 10.83 -9.99 -7.38
N GLU A 112 9.77 -9.67 -8.12
CA GLU A 112 9.74 -9.76 -9.60
C GLU A 112 10.82 -8.89 -10.25
N ARG A 113 11.27 -7.82 -9.57
CA ARG A 113 12.36 -6.93 -10.01
C ARG A 113 13.74 -7.34 -9.52
N GLY A 114 13.87 -8.46 -8.81
CA GLY A 114 15.15 -8.91 -8.24
C GLY A 114 15.54 -8.25 -6.93
N VAL A 115 14.64 -7.49 -6.29
CA VAL A 115 14.86 -6.99 -4.92
C VAL A 115 14.92 -8.18 -3.96
N THR A 116 15.99 -8.24 -3.18
CA THR A 116 16.24 -9.33 -2.23
C THR A 116 15.69 -9.00 -0.85
N ARG A 117 15.62 -7.73 -0.42
CA ARG A 117 15.07 -7.34 0.89
C ARG A 117 14.29 -6.03 0.84
N LEU A 118 13.33 -5.91 1.75
CA LEU A 118 12.61 -4.66 2.00
C LEU A 118 13.01 -4.05 3.33
N THR A 119 13.01 -2.72 3.40
CA THR A 119 13.27 -1.95 4.61
C THR A 119 12.28 -0.81 4.78
N LEU A 120 12.11 -0.35 6.01
CA LEU A 120 11.24 0.77 6.39
C LEU A 120 11.60 1.32 7.76
N GLU A 121 11.13 2.53 8.03
CA GLU A 121 11.04 3.10 9.38
C GLU A 121 9.60 3.09 9.90
N VAL A 122 9.43 2.70 11.18
CA VAL A 122 8.14 2.73 11.86
C VAL A 122 8.28 3.31 13.27
N ARG A 123 7.34 4.18 13.66
CA ARG A 123 7.21 4.69 15.04
C ARG A 123 7.28 3.57 16.06
N VAL A 124 8.08 3.77 17.11
CA VAL A 124 8.21 2.81 18.23
C VAL A 124 6.88 2.54 18.93
N SER A 125 5.97 3.53 18.95
CA SER A 125 4.62 3.41 19.50
C SER A 125 3.63 2.70 18.58
N ASN A 126 3.91 2.56 17.28
CA ASN A 126 2.97 2.03 16.29
C ASN A 126 2.96 0.50 16.24
N GLN A 127 2.50 -0.09 17.34
CA GLN A 127 2.40 -1.54 17.55
C GLN A 127 1.52 -2.25 16.50
N ALA A 128 0.54 -1.56 15.92
CA ALA A 128 -0.30 -2.14 14.88
C ALA A 128 0.45 -2.32 13.56
N ALA A 129 1.27 -1.35 13.16
CA ALA A 129 2.10 -1.44 11.97
C ALA A 129 3.27 -2.42 12.17
N GLN A 130 3.93 -2.40 13.33
CA GLN A 130 4.99 -3.35 13.67
C GLN A 130 4.52 -4.81 13.50
N ARG A 131 3.38 -5.17 14.08
CA ARG A 131 2.78 -6.52 13.89
C ARG A 131 2.43 -6.85 12.45
N LEU A 132 2.03 -5.86 11.66
CA LEU A 132 1.80 -6.06 10.23
C LEU A 132 3.11 -6.45 9.54
N TYR A 133 4.19 -5.70 9.79
CA TYR A 133 5.49 -5.97 9.18
C TYR A 133 6.08 -7.29 9.65
N GLU A 134 6.00 -7.62 10.94
CA GLU A 134 6.45 -8.90 11.50
C GLU A 134 5.76 -10.10 10.83
N ALA A 135 4.47 -9.99 10.51
CA ALA A 135 3.74 -11.05 9.80
C ALA A 135 4.33 -11.33 8.40
N PHE A 136 4.97 -10.33 7.79
CA PHE A 136 5.68 -10.42 6.51
C PHE A 136 7.17 -10.78 6.66
N GLY A 137 7.62 -11.14 7.87
CA GLY A 137 9.00 -11.54 8.14
C GLY A 137 9.95 -10.36 8.37
N PHE A 138 9.42 -9.16 8.65
CA PHE A 138 10.27 -8.05 9.07
C PHE A 138 10.73 -8.20 10.51
N ARG A 139 11.95 -7.74 10.79
CA ARG A 139 12.56 -7.72 12.13
C ARG A 139 13.21 -6.37 12.36
N VAL A 140 13.28 -5.94 13.62
CA VAL A 140 14.00 -4.72 13.99
C VAL A 140 15.50 -4.99 13.83
N GLU A 141 16.19 -4.16 13.04
CA GLU A 141 17.64 -4.23 12.87
C GLU A 141 18.34 -2.92 13.27
N GLY A 142 17.58 -1.88 13.61
CA GLY A 142 18.15 -0.64 14.09
C GLY A 142 17.12 0.31 14.66
N ARG A 143 17.60 1.43 15.19
CA ARG A 143 16.77 2.50 15.77
C ARG A 143 17.29 3.84 15.28
N ARG A 144 16.40 4.70 14.79
CA ARG A 144 16.68 6.11 14.54
C ARG A 144 16.15 6.94 15.70
N LEU A 145 17.06 7.57 16.44
CA LEU A 145 16.71 8.47 17.53
C LEU A 145 16.12 9.76 16.98
N ARG A 146 15.00 10.22 17.54
CA ARG A 146 14.30 11.46 17.20
C ARG A 146 14.05 11.61 15.69
N TYR A 147 13.62 10.51 15.07
CA TYR A 147 13.43 10.43 13.62
C TYR A 147 12.22 11.24 13.13
N TYR A 148 11.11 11.18 13.87
CA TYR A 148 9.92 11.96 13.56
C TYR A 148 10.02 13.36 14.16
N ALA A 149 9.39 14.38 13.53
CA ALA A 149 9.59 15.76 13.98
C ALA A 149 8.99 16.10 15.35
N ASP A 150 8.16 15.22 15.93
CA ASP A 150 7.70 15.30 17.31
C ASP A 150 8.71 14.72 18.32
N GLY A 151 9.88 14.30 17.85
CA GLY A 151 10.95 13.71 18.64
C GLY A 151 10.80 12.21 18.86
N GLU A 152 9.77 11.56 18.32
CA GLU A 152 9.63 10.11 18.46
C GLU A 152 10.70 9.36 17.65
N ASP A 153 11.20 8.29 18.23
CA ASP A 153 12.13 7.37 17.58
C ASP A 153 11.42 6.47 16.57
N ALA A 154 12.19 5.95 15.62
CA ALA A 154 11.74 4.92 14.70
C ALA A 154 12.54 3.63 14.85
N TRP A 155 11.87 2.50 14.76
CA TRP A 155 12.52 1.24 14.44
C TRP A 155 12.83 1.21 12.94
N ILE A 156 14.07 0.83 12.60
CA ILE A 156 14.42 0.40 11.25
C ILE A 156 14.12 -1.10 11.22
N MET A 157 13.16 -1.49 10.36
CA MET A 157 12.80 -2.88 10.18
C MET A 157 13.21 -3.37 8.80
N TRP A 158 13.79 -4.55 8.74
CA TRP A 158 14.15 -5.22 7.50
C TRP A 158 13.45 -6.56 7.36
N SER A 159 13.00 -6.89 6.15
CA SER A 159 12.47 -8.21 5.84
C SER A 159 13.56 -9.26 5.83
N GLU A 160 13.17 -10.50 6.09
CA GLU A 160 13.86 -11.68 5.55
C GLU A 160 14.06 -11.54 4.03
N ARG A 161 14.99 -12.31 3.46
CA ARG A 161 15.21 -12.29 2.02
C ARG A 161 13.94 -12.73 1.28
N LEU A 162 13.50 -11.97 0.28
CA LEU A 162 12.28 -12.23 -0.49
C LEU A 162 12.38 -13.46 -1.40
N ASP A 163 13.60 -13.89 -1.74
CA ASP A 163 13.89 -15.06 -2.56
C ASP A 163 14.14 -16.34 -1.74
N ALA A 164 14.18 -16.24 -0.41
CA ALA A 164 14.32 -17.41 0.45
C ALA A 164 13.07 -18.31 0.39
N PRO A 165 13.21 -19.64 0.35
CA PRO A 165 12.08 -20.57 0.31
C PRO A 165 11.04 -20.34 1.40
N GLU A 166 11.48 -20.00 2.61
CA GLU A 166 10.61 -19.73 3.76
C GLU A 166 9.77 -18.48 3.56
N SER A 167 10.37 -17.43 2.99
CA SER A 167 9.70 -16.17 2.63
C SER A 167 8.68 -16.40 1.51
N LEU A 168 9.04 -17.16 0.47
CA LEU A 168 8.13 -17.53 -0.61
C LEU A 168 6.90 -18.27 -0.06
N ALA A 169 7.13 -19.28 0.78
CA ALA A 169 6.07 -20.03 1.42
C ALA A 169 5.20 -19.15 2.35
N ARG A 170 5.81 -18.16 3.02
CA ARG A 170 5.09 -17.19 3.86
C ARG A 170 4.17 -16.29 3.03
N LEU A 171 4.69 -15.70 1.95
CA LEU A 171 3.90 -14.84 1.05
C LEU A 171 2.75 -15.63 0.41
N GLU A 172 3.01 -16.87 0.01
CA GLU A 172 1.99 -17.77 -0.53
C GLU A 172 0.86 -18.07 0.47
N ARG A 173 1.20 -18.39 1.72
CA ARG A 173 0.18 -18.58 2.79
C ARG A 173 -0.64 -17.33 3.03
N LEU A 174 -0.01 -16.15 3.00
CA LEU A 174 -0.72 -14.87 3.15
C LEU A 174 -1.67 -14.64 1.98
N ARG A 175 -1.23 -14.90 0.75
CA ARG A 175 -2.05 -14.81 -0.46
C ARG A 175 -3.27 -15.70 -0.39
N GLN A 176 -3.08 -16.99 -0.11
CA GLN A 176 -4.18 -17.96 0.03
C GLN A 176 -5.18 -17.53 1.11
N LYS A 177 -4.70 -17.05 2.26
CA LYS A 177 -5.57 -16.54 3.33
C LYS A 177 -6.45 -15.37 2.86
N PHE A 178 -5.90 -14.46 2.05
CA PHE A 178 -6.69 -13.34 1.50
C PHE A 178 -7.69 -13.81 0.44
N GLU A 179 -7.28 -14.67 -0.48
CA GLU A 179 -8.16 -15.23 -1.50
C GLU A 179 -9.34 -15.96 -0.87
N SER A 180 -9.10 -16.86 0.10
CA SER A 180 -10.17 -17.58 0.79
C SER A 180 -11.14 -16.65 1.51
N ARG A 181 -10.61 -15.62 2.19
CA ARG A 181 -11.45 -14.64 2.90
C ARG A 181 -12.33 -13.84 1.94
N TRP A 182 -11.78 -13.39 0.81
CA TRP A 182 -12.48 -12.50 -0.11
C TRP A 182 -13.42 -13.24 -1.06
N HIS A 183 -13.15 -14.52 -1.33
CA HIS A 183 -14.12 -15.44 -1.93
C HIS A 183 -15.29 -15.71 -0.98
N ALA A 184 -15.03 -15.92 0.32
CA ALA A 184 -16.09 -16.09 1.32
C ALA A 184 -16.95 -14.83 1.53
N GLU A 185 -16.35 -13.64 1.42
CA GLU A 185 -17.04 -12.34 1.50
C GLU A 185 -17.69 -11.91 0.16
N GLY A 186 -17.74 -12.78 -0.86
CA GLY A 186 -18.48 -12.56 -2.11
C GLY A 186 -17.98 -11.42 -3.00
N THR A 187 -16.75 -10.94 -2.78
CA THR A 187 -16.27 -9.66 -3.36
C THR A 187 -15.27 -9.83 -4.53
N LEU A 188 -15.01 -11.06 -4.99
CA LEU A 188 -14.28 -11.34 -6.24
C LEU A 188 -15.06 -12.35 -7.11
N SER A 189 -15.67 -11.87 -8.20
CA SER A 189 -15.97 -12.71 -9.36
C SER A 189 -14.63 -12.99 -10.06
N GLY A 190 -14.36 -14.27 -10.32
CA GLY A 190 -13.07 -14.78 -10.77
C GLY A 190 -12.52 -14.11 -12.02
N GLY A 191 -11.56 -13.21 -11.82
CA GLY A 191 -10.56 -12.83 -12.82
C GLY A 191 -9.21 -13.05 -12.16
N LYS A 192 -8.31 -13.80 -12.80
CA LYS A 192 -6.97 -14.10 -12.28
C LYS A 192 -6.33 -12.79 -11.80
N ALA A 193 -5.85 -12.77 -10.55
CA ALA A 193 -5.15 -11.62 -9.94
C ALA A 193 -3.86 -11.18 -10.66
N ARG A 194 -3.58 -11.74 -11.86
CA ARG A 194 -2.52 -11.37 -12.78
C ARG A 194 -2.91 -10.23 -13.74
N ASP A 195 -4.20 -9.98 -13.97
CA ASP A 195 -4.64 -9.17 -15.13
C ASP A 195 -5.08 -7.73 -14.79
N ALA A 196 -4.73 -7.20 -13.61
CA ALA A 196 -5.15 -5.85 -13.21
C ALA A 196 -4.25 -4.69 -13.69
N TYR A 197 -3.20 -4.94 -14.48
CA TYR A 197 -2.45 -3.91 -15.22
C TYR A 197 -1.86 -4.47 -16.53
N PRO A 198 -2.46 -4.17 -17.70
CA PRO A 198 -1.79 -4.37 -18.97
C PRO A 198 -0.89 -3.16 -19.29
N GLY A 199 0.40 -3.42 -19.50
CA GLY A 199 1.23 -2.66 -20.44
C GLY A 199 1.91 -1.37 -19.96
N THR A 200 3.21 -1.47 -19.72
CA THR A 200 4.26 -0.88 -20.58
C THR A 200 5.37 -1.93 -20.58
N GLY A 201 5.51 -2.78 -21.58
CA GLY A 201 5.89 -2.41 -22.94
C GLY A 201 7.38 -2.72 -23.06
N ASN A 202 7.72 -3.73 -23.85
CA ASN A 202 9.10 -4.08 -24.20
C ASN A 202 9.90 -2.80 -24.52
N LEU A 203 11.05 -2.66 -23.88
CA LEU A 203 12.17 -1.91 -24.43
C LEU A 203 13.33 -2.89 -24.47
N VAL A 204 13.64 -3.27 -25.72
CA VAL A 204 14.79 -3.98 -26.30
C VAL A 204 15.72 -4.71 -25.33
#